data_AF-A0A6P1ZX95-F1
#
_entry.id   AF-A0A6P1ZX95-F1
#
_cell.length_a   1.000
_cell.length_b   1.000
_cell.length_c   1.000
_cell.angle_alpha   90.00
_cell.angle_beta   90.00
_cell.angle_gamma   90.00
#
_symmetry.space_group_name_H-M   'P 1'
#
loop_
_entity.id
_entity.type
_entity.pdbx_description
1 polymer ?
#
loop_
_entity_poly.entity_id
_entity_poly.type
_entity_poly.pdbx_seq_one_letter_code
_entity_poly.pdbx_strand_id
1 'polypeptide(L)'
;MHPRQSIIELFATFVQFDGDRFSRWATDSRLRRSIQSCLQESPKETTANFWVLYWYKFLQVTETKFLAQQHLTAYLQEACYWTSQKTAANFVSHQYKLSDYFQIAIAQVDKVLQGYNPSHSSSLKNYASIVFGSAIREALRQLREVDICTDWGLLRKVSQKRLDESLQNAGLSSETIHAYILAWQCFKTLYVPTQAANSRQLSRPDEQIWQAIATAYNTQSSQQVNAQTLEKWLLSSAKAIRKYLYPSPDSLNISKGGDGSGELLDNLPGTDRESLIHEIVAQEEAQTRTSQQIEINQILADAIAQLEPQVQQIFQLYYSQQLNQNTIAKQLEIKQYTVSRRLTKAKEILLRSLANWSQDILHISVNTDLLTSMSAVIEEWLHNYYNVLPD
;
A
#
# COMPACT_ATOMS: atom_id res chain seq x y z
N MET A 1 -12.26 -34.66 -9.59
CA MET A 1 -13.71 -34.51 -9.34
C MET A 1 -14.45 -35.49 -10.24
N HIS A 2 -15.33 -36.31 -9.69
CA HIS A 2 -16.17 -37.21 -10.49
C HIS A 2 -17.35 -36.44 -11.10
N PRO A 3 -17.69 -36.67 -12.39
CA PRO A 3 -18.80 -35.98 -13.05
C PRO A 3 -20.14 -36.43 -12.47
N ARG A 4 -21.08 -35.49 -12.36
CA ARG A 4 -22.44 -35.76 -11.89
C ARG A 4 -23.28 -36.29 -13.05
N GLN A 5 -24.04 -37.35 -12.81
CA GLN A 5 -24.78 -38.04 -13.87
C GLN A 5 -26.30 -37.86 -13.72
N SER A 6 -26.82 -37.81 -12.49
CA SER A 6 -28.27 -37.69 -12.28
C SER A 6 -28.74 -36.23 -12.26
N ILE A 7 -29.99 -35.98 -12.67
CA ILE A 7 -30.62 -34.65 -12.56
C ILE A 7 -30.63 -34.17 -11.11
N ILE A 8 -30.86 -35.07 -10.15
CA ILE A 8 -30.85 -34.75 -8.73
C ILE A 8 -29.45 -34.26 -8.32
N GLU A 9 -28.38 -34.98 -8.69
CA GLU A 9 -27.03 -34.53 -8.40
C GLU A 9 -26.74 -33.17 -9.03
N LEU A 10 -27.10 -32.98 -10.29
CA LEU A 10 -26.84 -31.74 -11.03
C LEU A 10 -27.48 -30.52 -10.36
N PHE A 11 -28.72 -30.63 -9.86
CA PHE A 11 -29.49 -29.48 -9.36
C PHE A 11 -29.60 -29.39 -7.84
N ALA A 12 -29.02 -30.34 -7.09
CA ALA A 12 -29.11 -30.35 -5.62
C ALA A 12 -27.79 -30.58 -4.90
N THR A 13 -26.65 -30.62 -5.60
CA THR A 13 -25.34 -30.81 -4.96
C THR A 13 -24.36 -29.68 -5.19
N PHE A 14 -23.51 -29.47 -4.20
CA PHE A 14 -22.45 -28.47 -4.16
C PHE A 14 -21.09 -29.11 -3.96
N VAL A 15 -20.04 -28.51 -4.51
CA VAL A 15 -18.67 -28.97 -4.29
C VAL A 15 -18.33 -28.76 -2.81
N GLN A 16 -17.81 -29.80 -2.17
CA GLN A 16 -17.14 -29.70 -0.89
C GLN A 16 -15.62 -29.88 -1.09
N PHE A 17 -14.86 -28.92 -0.59
CA PHE A 17 -13.39 -29.00 -0.52
C PHE A 17 -12.95 -29.61 0.81
N ASP A 18 -11.86 -30.37 0.75
CA ASP A 18 -11.05 -30.74 1.92
C ASP A 18 -9.66 -30.13 1.71
N GLY A 19 -9.37 -29.09 2.49
CA GLY A 19 -8.31 -28.14 2.18
C GLY A 19 -8.51 -27.55 0.78
N ASP A 20 -7.59 -27.86 -0.14
CA ASP A 20 -7.62 -27.34 -1.52
C ASP A 20 -8.04 -28.36 -2.58
N ARG A 21 -8.43 -29.56 -2.17
CA ARG A 21 -8.78 -30.63 -3.10
C ARG A 21 -10.28 -30.89 -3.05
N PHE A 22 -10.82 -31.27 -4.21
CA PHE A 22 -12.18 -31.81 -4.26
C PHE A 22 -12.29 -33.01 -3.32
N SER A 23 -13.26 -32.95 -2.41
CA SER A 23 -13.57 -34.06 -1.49
C SER A 23 -14.78 -34.83 -2.00
N ARG A 24 -15.95 -34.19 -2.06
CA ARG A 24 -17.22 -34.83 -2.43
C ARG A 24 -18.27 -33.84 -2.88
N TRP A 25 -19.37 -34.37 -3.41
CA TRP A 25 -20.60 -33.62 -3.67
C TRP A 25 -21.49 -33.61 -2.43
N ALA A 26 -21.65 -32.45 -1.80
CA ALA A 26 -22.55 -32.26 -0.67
C ALA A 26 -23.96 -32.03 -1.19
N THR A 27 -24.92 -32.84 -0.73
CA THR A 27 -26.32 -32.73 -1.17
C THR A 27 -27.10 -31.78 -0.26
N ASP A 28 -27.77 -30.80 -0.86
CA ASP A 28 -28.75 -29.96 -0.17
C ASP A 28 -30.10 -30.69 -0.10
N SER A 29 -30.58 -30.93 1.12
CA SER A 29 -31.80 -31.70 1.36
C SER A 29 -33.08 -30.98 0.91
N ARG A 30 -33.08 -29.64 0.86
CA ARG A 30 -34.21 -28.84 0.38
C ARG A 30 -34.25 -28.90 -1.15
N LEU A 31 -33.13 -28.66 -1.81
CA LEU A 31 -33.05 -28.74 -3.27
C LEU A 31 -33.32 -30.17 -3.76
N ARG A 32 -32.80 -31.19 -3.06
CA ARG A 32 -33.07 -32.58 -3.41
C ARG A 32 -34.57 -32.90 -3.39
N ARG A 33 -35.29 -32.51 -2.33
CA ARG A 33 -36.74 -32.71 -2.24
C ARG A 33 -37.47 -31.96 -3.34
N SER A 34 -37.12 -30.69 -3.57
CA SER A 34 -37.68 -29.85 -4.62
C SER A 34 -37.59 -30.50 -6.01
N ILE A 35 -36.36 -30.88 -6.43
CA ILE A 35 -36.18 -31.47 -7.76
C ILE A 35 -36.79 -32.88 -7.86
N GLN A 36 -36.83 -33.64 -6.76
CA GLN A 36 -37.52 -34.93 -6.73
C GLN A 36 -39.03 -34.77 -6.94
N SER A 37 -39.67 -33.79 -6.30
CA SER A 37 -41.09 -33.48 -6.53
C SER A 37 -41.34 -33.07 -7.98
N CYS A 38 -40.51 -32.19 -8.56
CA CYS A 38 -40.67 -31.81 -9.96
C CYS A 38 -40.48 -33.00 -10.93
N LEU A 39 -39.55 -33.92 -10.65
CA LEU A 39 -39.35 -35.13 -11.44
C LEU A 39 -40.53 -36.10 -11.34
N GLN A 40 -41.21 -36.16 -10.20
CA GLN A 40 -42.44 -36.96 -10.04
C GLN A 40 -43.62 -36.37 -10.83
N GLU A 41 -43.72 -35.04 -10.89
CA GLU A 41 -44.76 -34.34 -11.67
C GLU A 41 -44.51 -34.41 -13.19
N SER A 42 -43.24 -34.46 -13.62
CA SER A 42 -42.85 -34.50 -15.03
C SER A 42 -41.84 -35.63 -15.33
N PRO A 43 -42.26 -36.91 -15.24
CA PRO A 43 -41.36 -38.06 -15.34
C PRO A 43 -40.77 -38.29 -16.74
N LYS A 44 -41.33 -37.64 -17.78
CA LYS A 44 -40.84 -37.75 -19.17
C LYS A 44 -39.60 -36.88 -19.44
N GLU A 45 -39.32 -35.90 -18.59
CA GLU A 45 -38.27 -34.91 -18.81
C GLU A 45 -36.96 -35.30 -18.11
N THR A 46 -36.10 -36.01 -18.84
CA THR A 46 -34.83 -36.54 -18.32
C THR A 46 -33.61 -35.69 -18.69
N THR A 47 -33.80 -34.64 -19.51
CA THR A 47 -32.67 -33.86 -20.05
C THR A 47 -32.32 -32.68 -19.15
N ALA A 48 -31.03 -32.52 -18.81
CA ALA A 48 -30.58 -31.41 -17.98
C ALA A 48 -30.90 -30.03 -18.58
N ASN A 49 -30.84 -29.89 -19.91
CA ASN A 49 -31.18 -28.64 -20.61
C ASN A 49 -32.63 -28.20 -20.38
N PHE A 50 -33.57 -29.14 -20.33
CA PHE A 50 -34.97 -28.83 -20.01
C PHE A 50 -35.04 -28.18 -18.61
N TRP A 51 -34.43 -28.81 -17.61
CA TRP A 51 -34.43 -28.32 -16.23
C TRP A 51 -33.70 -26.97 -16.08
N VAL A 52 -32.65 -26.73 -16.86
CA VAL A 52 -32.02 -25.39 -16.93
C VAL A 52 -33.03 -24.35 -17.40
N LEU A 53 -33.73 -24.59 -18.52
CA LEU A 53 -34.71 -23.65 -19.06
C LEU A 53 -35.91 -23.48 -18.13
N TYR A 54 -36.35 -24.57 -17.48
CA TYR A 54 -37.39 -24.57 -16.46
C TYR A 54 -37.02 -23.60 -15.33
N TRP A 55 -35.91 -23.85 -14.63
CA TRP A 55 -35.48 -22.99 -13.52
C TRP A 55 -35.15 -21.57 -13.99
N TYR A 56 -34.63 -21.41 -15.21
CA TYR A 56 -34.37 -20.09 -15.77
C TYR A 56 -35.65 -19.27 -15.97
N LYS A 57 -36.77 -19.88 -16.35
CA LYS A 57 -38.07 -19.20 -16.40
C LYS A 57 -38.55 -18.79 -15.01
N PHE A 58 -38.37 -19.65 -14.01
CA PHE A 58 -38.75 -19.36 -12.61
C PHE A 58 -37.86 -18.30 -11.93
N LEU A 59 -36.72 -17.92 -12.52
CA LEU A 59 -35.97 -16.73 -12.09
C LEU A 59 -36.74 -15.43 -12.30
N GLN A 60 -37.65 -15.38 -13.28
CA GLN A 60 -38.45 -14.19 -13.60
C GLN A 60 -39.64 -14.00 -12.65
N VAL A 61 -39.97 -15.02 -11.86
CA VAL A 61 -41.07 -15.00 -10.90
C VAL A 61 -40.50 -14.73 -9.51
N THR A 62 -40.89 -13.61 -8.89
CA THR A 62 -40.32 -13.12 -7.63
C THR A 62 -40.36 -14.15 -6.50
N GLU A 63 -41.45 -14.90 -6.38
CA GLU A 63 -41.64 -15.88 -5.30
C GLU A 63 -40.71 -17.10 -5.41
N THR A 64 -40.42 -17.55 -6.63
CA THR A 64 -39.59 -18.73 -6.89
C THR A 64 -38.15 -18.40 -7.25
N LYS A 65 -37.84 -17.11 -7.43
CA LYS A 65 -36.53 -16.62 -7.88
C LYS A 65 -35.38 -17.19 -7.08
N PHE A 66 -35.47 -17.13 -5.76
CA PHE A 66 -34.41 -17.62 -4.87
C PHE A 66 -34.17 -19.12 -5.02
N LEU A 67 -35.25 -19.92 -5.06
CA LEU A 67 -35.16 -21.38 -5.23
C LEU A 67 -34.57 -21.75 -6.59
N ALA A 68 -35.03 -21.09 -7.65
CA ALA A 68 -34.50 -21.27 -9.01
C ALA A 68 -33.01 -20.92 -9.10
N GLN A 69 -32.59 -19.81 -8.47
CA GLN A 69 -31.20 -19.40 -8.38
C GLN A 69 -30.34 -20.46 -7.67
N GLN A 70 -30.82 -21.04 -6.58
CA GLN A 70 -30.11 -22.10 -5.87
C GLN A 70 -29.92 -23.36 -6.73
N HIS A 71 -30.96 -23.81 -7.43
CA HIS A 71 -30.89 -24.95 -8.35
C HIS A 71 -29.90 -24.71 -9.49
N LEU A 72 -29.93 -23.52 -10.10
CA LEU A 72 -29.01 -23.14 -11.17
C LEU A 72 -27.57 -22.95 -10.65
N THR A 73 -27.41 -22.48 -9.41
CA THR A 73 -26.10 -22.40 -8.75
C THR A 73 -25.51 -23.79 -8.56
N ALA A 74 -26.30 -24.76 -8.06
CA ALA A 74 -25.90 -26.16 -7.96
C ALA A 74 -25.52 -26.73 -9.33
N TYR A 75 -26.30 -26.44 -10.37
CA TYR A 75 -26.01 -26.86 -11.73
C TYR A 75 -24.66 -26.35 -12.24
N LEU A 76 -24.31 -25.11 -11.92
CA LEU A 76 -23.08 -24.45 -12.37
C LEU A 76 -21.81 -24.86 -11.63
N GLN A 77 -21.91 -25.56 -10.49
CA GLN A 77 -20.77 -25.96 -9.65
C GLN A 77 -19.66 -26.67 -10.44
N GLU A 78 -20.02 -27.61 -11.31
CA GLU A 78 -19.05 -28.36 -12.12
C GLU A 78 -18.33 -27.48 -13.15
N ALA A 79 -19.06 -26.59 -13.84
CA ALA A 79 -18.48 -25.65 -14.79
C ALA A 79 -17.54 -24.66 -14.07
N CYS A 80 -17.94 -24.21 -12.88
CA CYS A 80 -17.13 -23.37 -12.00
C CYS A 80 -15.84 -24.08 -11.58
N TYR A 81 -15.93 -25.32 -11.11
CA TYR A 81 -14.76 -26.12 -10.68
C TYR A 81 -13.75 -26.32 -11.80
N TRP A 82 -14.17 -26.82 -12.96
CA TRP A 82 -13.24 -27.09 -14.06
C TRP A 82 -12.64 -25.81 -14.62
N THR A 83 -13.41 -24.73 -14.68
CA THR A 83 -12.88 -23.41 -15.09
C THR A 83 -11.84 -22.94 -14.09
N SER A 84 -12.11 -23.04 -12.80
CA SER A 84 -11.18 -22.66 -11.72
C SER A 84 -9.91 -23.49 -11.76
N GLN A 85 -10.00 -24.80 -11.94
CA GLN A 85 -8.85 -25.69 -12.04
C GLN A 85 -8.00 -25.41 -13.29
N LYS A 86 -8.64 -25.23 -14.46
CA LYS A 86 -7.94 -24.87 -15.69
C LYS A 86 -7.25 -23.52 -15.55
N THR A 87 -7.90 -22.58 -14.88
CA THR A 87 -7.37 -21.24 -14.65
C THR A 87 -6.18 -21.31 -13.70
N ALA A 88 -6.32 -21.97 -12.54
CA ALA A 88 -5.25 -22.21 -11.57
C ALA A 88 -4.01 -22.86 -12.19
N ALA A 89 -4.19 -23.87 -13.06
CA ALA A 89 -3.08 -24.54 -13.73
C ALA A 89 -2.29 -23.64 -14.69
N ASN A 90 -2.88 -22.55 -15.17
CA ASN A 90 -2.21 -21.59 -16.04
C ASN A 90 -1.48 -20.48 -15.25
N PHE A 91 -1.67 -20.39 -13.94
CA PHE A 91 -1.04 -19.38 -13.09
C PHE A 91 0.05 -20.02 -12.21
N VAL A 92 1.20 -19.35 -12.11
CA VAL A 92 2.35 -19.79 -11.31
C VAL A 92 2.30 -19.25 -9.87
N SER A 93 1.31 -18.41 -9.56
CA SER A 93 1.16 -17.81 -8.23
C SER A 93 0.93 -18.88 -7.17
N HIS A 94 1.82 -18.92 -6.18
CA HIS A 94 1.72 -19.82 -5.01
C HIS A 94 0.76 -19.29 -3.93
N GLN A 95 0.23 -18.06 -4.11
CA GLN A 95 -0.60 -17.40 -3.11
C GLN A 95 -2.06 -17.87 -3.15
N TYR A 96 -2.57 -18.17 -4.35
CA TYR A 96 -3.96 -18.60 -4.54
C TYR A 96 -4.04 -20.08 -4.82
N LYS A 97 -4.95 -20.73 -4.11
CA LYS A 97 -5.23 -22.15 -4.21
C LYS A 97 -6.49 -22.39 -5.05
N LEU A 98 -6.75 -23.63 -5.47
CA LEU A 98 -7.92 -23.99 -6.29
C LEU A 98 -9.25 -23.51 -5.68
N SER A 99 -9.38 -23.67 -4.37
CA SER A 99 -10.52 -23.21 -3.57
C SER A 99 -10.74 -21.70 -3.68
N ASP A 100 -9.68 -20.88 -3.68
CA ASP A 100 -9.78 -19.44 -3.85
C ASP A 100 -10.31 -19.07 -5.25
N TYR A 101 -9.75 -19.70 -6.29
CA TYR A 101 -10.24 -19.51 -7.66
C TYR A 101 -11.71 -19.90 -7.81
N PHE A 102 -12.12 -20.99 -7.15
CA PHE A 102 -13.50 -21.43 -7.11
C PHE A 102 -14.41 -20.40 -6.43
N GLN A 103 -14.01 -19.84 -5.28
CA GLN A 103 -14.78 -18.84 -4.57
C GLN A 103 -14.95 -17.55 -5.38
N ILE A 104 -13.89 -17.09 -6.03
CA ILE A 104 -13.95 -15.92 -6.93
C ILE A 104 -14.95 -16.15 -8.06
N ALA A 105 -14.91 -17.33 -8.68
CA ALA A 105 -15.82 -17.67 -9.77
C ALA A 105 -17.27 -17.84 -9.31
N ILE A 106 -17.52 -18.61 -8.25
CA ILE A 106 -18.88 -18.94 -7.83
C ILE A 106 -19.65 -17.71 -7.30
N ALA A 107 -18.93 -16.71 -6.77
CA ALA A 107 -19.51 -15.42 -6.40
C ALA A 107 -20.13 -14.66 -7.59
N GLN A 108 -19.82 -15.06 -8.83
CA GLN A 108 -20.30 -14.40 -10.06
C GLN A 108 -21.51 -15.11 -10.69
N VAL A 109 -22.11 -16.09 -10.02
CA VAL A 109 -23.29 -16.79 -10.54
C VAL A 109 -24.43 -15.83 -10.86
N ASP A 110 -24.64 -14.79 -10.06
CA ASP A 110 -25.70 -13.82 -10.31
C ASP A 110 -25.48 -13.06 -11.63
N LYS A 111 -24.22 -12.69 -11.90
CA LYS A 111 -23.81 -12.07 -13.15
C LYS A 111 -23.99 -13.02 -14.35
N VAL A 112 -23.70 -14.31 -14.16
CA VAL A 112 -23.96 -15.35 -15.17
C VAL A 112 -25.45 -15.41 -15.47
N LEU A 113 -26.30 -15.51 -14.45
CA LEU A 113 -27.74 -15.69 -14.63
C LEU A 113 -28.41 -14.45 -15.23
N GLN A 114 -27.97 -13.24 -14.88
CA GLN A 114 -28.48 -11.99 -15.45
C GLN A 114 -28.06 -11.80 -16.91
N GLY A 115 -26.85 -12.22 -17.29
CA GLY A 115 -26.32 -12.06 -18.65
C GLY A 115 -26.63 -13.20 -19.61
N TYR A 116 -27.15 -14.33 -19.11
CA TYR A 116 -27.46 -15.50 -19.92
C TYR A 116 -28.68 -15.26 -20.81
N ASN A 117 -28.57 -15.62 -22.09
CA ASN A 117 -29.73 -15.63 -22.98
C ASN A 117 -29.87 -17.01 -23.67
N PRO A 118 -30.93 -17.78 -23.34
CA PRO A 118 -31.17 -19.10 -23.94
C PRO A 118 -31.27 -19.12 -25.46
N SER A 119 -31.66 -18.02 -26.12
CA SER A 119 -31.81 -17.99 -27.59
C SER A 119 -30.49 -17.85 -28.36
N HIS A 120 -29.46 -17.28 -27.73
CA HIS A 120 -28.19 -16.96 -28.39
C HIS A 120 -27.00 -17.80 -27.91
N SER A 121 -27.17 -18.60 -26.86
CA SER A 121 -26.09 -19.35 -26.22
C SER A 121 -26.33 -20.85 -26.25
N SER A 122 -25.31 -21.62 -26.64
CA SER A 122 -25.42 -23.07 -26.85
C SER A 122 -25.64 -23.87 -25.57
N SER A 123 -25.10 -23.43 -24.43
CA SER A 123 -25.41 -23.99 -23.12
C SER A 123 -25.09 -23.00 -21.99
N LEU A 124 -25.85 -23.08 -20.90
CA LEU A 124 -25.57 -22.28 -19.69
C LEU A 124 -24.18 -22.59 -19.11
N LYS A 125 -23.73 -23.85 -19.14
CA LYS A 125 -22.39 -24.24 -18.66
C LYS A 125 -21.28 -23.55 -19.47
N ASN A 126 -21.40 -23.52 -20.80
CA ASN A 126 -20.40 -22.91 -21.68
C ASN A 126 -20.31 -21.39 -21.45
N TYR A 127 -21.47 -20.72 -21.40
CA TYR A 127 -21.52 -19.30 -21.11
C TYR A 127 -20.93 -18.97 -19.73
N ALA A 128 -21.32 -19.75 -18.70
CA ALA A 128 -20.81 -19.58 -17.34
C ALA A 128 -19.28 -19.75 -17.27
N SER A 129 -18.72 -20.75 -17.93
CA SER A 129 -17.26 -20.96 -17.99
C SER A 129 -16.50 -19.75 -18.55
N ILE A 130 -17.06 -19.05 -19.55
CA ILE A 130 -16.46 -17.83 -20.09
C ILE A 130 -16.48 -16.71 -19.04
N VAL A 131 -17.64 -16.49 -18.40
CA VAL A 131 -17.83 -15.45 -17.38
C VAL A 131 -16.94 -15.72 -16.17
N PHE A 132 -16.97 -16.94 -15.61
CA PHE A 132 -16.12 -17.35 -14.49
C PHE A 132 -14.65 -17.15 -14.80
N GLY A 133 -14.18 -17.64 -15.96
CA GLY A 133 -12.79 -17.47 -16.36
C GLY A 133 -12.40 -15.99 -16.53
N SER A 134 -13.31 -15.14 -17.01
CA SER A 134 -13.08 -13.69 -17.09
C SER A 134 -13.02 -13.03 -15.72
N ALA A 135 -13.88 -13.42 -14.79
CA ALA A 135 -13.94 -12.84 -13.46
C ALA A 135 -12.74 -13.23 -12.60
N ILE A 136 -12.31 -14.50 -12.66
CA ILE A 136 -11.07 -14.93 -12.01
C ILE A 136 -9.91 -14.07 -12.53
N ARG A 137 -9.78 -13.94 -13.85
CA ARG A 137 -8.71 -13.13 -14.46
C ARG A 137 -8.77 -11.66 -14.05
N GLU A 138 -9.95 -11.06 -13.96
CA GLU A 138 -10.08 -9.66 -13.53
C GLU A 138 -9.78 -9.50 -12.04
N ALA A 139 -10.21 -10.42 -11.19
CA ALA A 139 -9.88 -10.40 -9.76
C ALA A 139 -8.36 -10.50 -9.55
N LEU A 140 -7.69 -11.41 -10.27
CA LEU A 140 -6.23 -11.50 -10.26
C LEU A 140 -5.56 -10.24 -10.83
N ARG A 141 -6.14 -9.64 -11.88
CA ARG A 141 -5.64 -8.38 -12.47
C ARG A 141 -5.67 -7.25 -11.44
N GLN A 142 -6.77 -7.10 -10.72
CA GLN A 142 -6.90 -6.11 -9.66
C GLN A 142 -5.96 -6.37 -8.48
N LEU A 143 -5.57 -7.63 -8.25
CA LEU A 143 -4.77 -8.06 -7.11
C LEU A 143 -3.26 -8.20 -7.37
N ARG A 144 -2.77 -8.10 -8.62
CA ARG A 144 -1.38 -7.79 -9.09
C ARG A 144 -1.11 -8.39 -10.49
N GLU A 145 -0.93 -7.53 -11.50
CA GLU A 145 -1.11 -7.80 -12.95
C GLU A 145 -0.09 -8.66 -13.78
N VAL A 146 1.00 -9.24 -13.27
CA VAL A 146 2.03 -9.83 -14.17
C VAL A 146 1.90 -11.31 -14.53
N ASP A 147 1.09 -12.08 -13.80
CA ASP A 147 0.99 -13.53 -14.05
C ASP A 147 0.06 -13.92 -15.21
N ILE A 148 -0.61 -12.97 -15.88
CA ILE A 148 -1.59 -13.28 -16.95
C ILE A 148 -0.92 -13.46 -18.32
N CYS A 149 0.26 -12.86 -18.54
CA CYS A 149 0.97 -12.96 -19.81
C CYS A 149 1.97 -14.13 -19.77
N THR A 150 2.00 -14.91 -20.85
CA THR A 150 3.14 -15.80 -21.11
C THR A 150 4.44 -14.99 -21.12
N ASP A 151 5.58 -15.63 -20.86
CA ASP A 151 6.90 -14.98 -20.87
C ASP A 151 7.08 -14.14 -22.15
N TRP A 152 6.65 -14.68 -23.29
CA TRP A 152 6.67 -14.04 -24.61
C TRP A 152 5.71 -12.85 -24.72
N GLY A 153 4.50 -12.97 -24.16
CA GLY A 153 3.55 -11.87 -24.11
C GLY A 153 4.01 -10.72 -23.23
N LEU A 154 4.72 -11.02 -22.14
CA LEU A 154 5.34 -10.03 -21.25
C LEU A 154 6.46 -9.30 -21.99
N LEU A 155 7.38 -10.04 -22.61
CA LEU A 155 8.50 -9.48 -23.38
C LEU A 155 8.02 -8.55 -24.51
N ARG A 156 6.90 -8.83 -25.17
CA ARG A 156 6.41 -7.93 -26.23
C ARG A 156 5.83 -6.61 -25.70
N LYS A 157 5.25 -6.64 -24.50
CA LYS A 157 4.56 -5.49 -23.88
C LYS A 157 5.49 -4.58 -23.08
N VAL A 158 6.58 -5.12 -22.56
CA VAL A 158 7.52 -4.34 -21.75
C VAL A 158 8.17 -3.23 -22.58
N SER A 159 8.39 -2.08 -21.96
CA SER A 159 9.20 -1.00 -22.54
C SER A 159 10.68 -1.29 -22.35
N GLN A 160 11.54 -0.78 -23.24
CA GLN A 160 13.00 -0.92 -23.09
C GLN A 160 13.51 -0.40 -21.73
N LYS A 161 12.99 0.75 -21.27
CA LYS A 161 13.33 1.32 -19.95
C LYS A 161 13.08 0.35 -18.80
N ARG A 162 11.87 -0.22 -18.74
CA ARG A 162 11.51 -1.21 -17.71
C ARG A 162 12.34 -2.50 -17.79
N LEU A 163 12.71 -2.93 -19.00
CA LEU A 163 13.60 -4.08 -19.16
C LEU A 163 14.99 -3.77 -18.58
N ASP A 164 15.56 -2.62 -18.93
CA ASP A 164 16.84 -2.14 -18.42
C ASP A 164 16.86 -2.06 -16.88
N GLU A 165 15.87 -1.38 -16.28
CA GLU A 165 15.71 -1.27 -14.82
C GLU A 165 15.61 -2.66 -14.15
N SER A 166 14.86 -3.59 -14.76
CA SER A 166 14.71 -4.94 -14.20
C SER A 166 15.99 -5.77 -14.26
N LEU A 167 16.79 -5.61 -15.30
CA LEU A 167 18.07 -6.33 -15.46
C LEU A 167 19.15 -5.72 -14.55
N GLN A 168 19.14 -4.40 -14.35
CA GLN A 168 19.98 -3.73 -13.37
C GLN A 168 19.66 -4.18 -11.94
N ASN A 169 18.36 -4.27 -11.59
CA ASN A 169 17.93 -4.78 -10.30
C ASN A 169 18.31 -6.26 -10.08
N ALA A 170 18.43 -7.05 -11.16
CA ALA A 170 18.94 -8.41 -11.11
C ALA A 170 20.48 -8.50 -10.92
N GLY A 171 21.20 -7.38 -10.92
CA GLY A 171 22.65 -7.32 -10.68
C GLY A 171 23.51 -7.68 -11.88
N LEU A 172 22.99 -7.59 -13.11
CA LEU A 172 23.74 -7.89 -14.33
C LEU A 172 24.71 -6.75 -14.69
N SER A 173 25.83 -7.09 -15.32
CA SER A 173 26.80 -6.10 -15.80
C SER A 173 26.25 -5.29 -16.99
N SER A 174 26.70 -4.04 -17.14
CA SER A 174 26.25 -3.16 -18.23
C SER A 174 26.41 -3.82 -19.61
N GLU A 175 27.53 -4.48 -19.89
CA GLU A 175 27.76 -5.18 -21.16
C GLU A 175 26.73 -6.29 -21.42
N THR A 176 26.38 -7.06 -20.38
CA THR A 176 25.39 -8.13 -20.48
C THR A 176 23.98 -7.58 -20.70
N ILE A 177 23.66 -6.45 -20.05
CA ILE A 177 22.37 -5.77 -20.22
C ILE A 177 22.20 -5.30 -21.67
N HIS A 178 23.23 -4.69 -22.25
CA HIS A 178 23.21 -4.26 -23.66
C HIS A 178 22.97 -5.45 -24.61
N ALA A 179 23.63 -6.58 -24.38
CA ALA A 179 23.42 -7.80 -25.16
C ALA A 179 21.97 -8.31 -25.05
N TYR A 180 21.40 -8.31 -23.84
CA TYR A 180 20.02 -8.77 -23.61
C TYR A 180 18.98 -7.84 -24.24
N ILE A 181 19.21 -6.52 -24.18
CA ILE A 181 18.35 -5.52 -24.82
C ILE A 181 18.38 -5.68 -26.34
N LEU A 182 19.55 -5.92 -26.94
CA LEU A 182 19.68 -6.12 -28.38
C LEU A 182 18.95 -7.41 -28.82
N ALA A 183 19.12 -8.50 -28.08
CA ALA A 183 18.37 -9.75 -28.30
C ALA A 183 16.85 -9.52 -28.22
N TRP A 184 16.40 -8.71 -27.26
CA TRP A 184 14.99 -8.34 -27.11
C TRP A 184 14.46 -7.48 -28.26
N GLN A 185 15.26 -6.55 -28.78
CA GLN A 185 14.91 -5.75 -29.95
C GLN A 185 14.75 -6.64 -31.20
N CYS A 186 15.70 -7.56 -31.46
CA CYS A 186 15.60 -8.54 -32.55
C CYS A 186 14.35 -9.43 -32.41
N PHE A 187 14.02 -9.85 -31.19
CA PHE A 187 12.78 -10.59 -30.92
C PHE A 187 11.54 -9.76 -31.25
N LYS A 188 11.48 -8.49 -30.81
CA LYS A 188 10.30 -7.64 -31.00
C LYS A 188 10.04 -7.30 -32.47
N THR A 189 11.08 -7.19 -33.29
CA THR A 189 10.97 -6.90 -34.72
C THR A 189 10.56 -8.12 -35.54
N LEU A 190 11.10 -9.30 -35.24
CA LEU A 190 10.89 -10.51 -36.04
C LEU A 190 9.70 -11.37 -35.58
N TYR A 191 9.36 -11.32 -34.30
CA TYR A 191 8.23 -12.08 -33.74
C TYR A 191 6.93 -11.25 -33.77
N VAL A 192 6.29 -11.23 -34.93
CA VAL A 192 4.99 -10.58 -35.16
C VAL A 192 3.86 -11.64 -35.09
N PRO A 193 2.86 -11.49 -34.20
CA PRO A 193 1.77 -12.44 -34.10
C PRO A 193 0.93 -12.46 -35.39
N THR A 194 0.77 -13.63 -36.00
CA THR A 194 0.02 -13.83 -37.25
C THR A 194 -1.50 -13.78 -37.06
N GLN A 195 -2.01 -13.67 -35.83
CA GLN A 195 -3.45 -13.58 -35.55
C GLN A 195 -3.78 -12.37 -34.68
N ALA A 196 -4.80 -11.61 -35.10
CA ALA A 196 -5.33 -10.43 -34.41
C ALA A 196 -6.10 -10.74 -33.09
N ALA A 197 -6.04 -11.97 -32.58
CA ALA A 197 -6.79 -12.39 -31.40
C ALA A 197 -5.84 -12.79 -30.27
N ASN A 198 -5.84 -11.98 -29.20
CA ASN A 198 -5.28 -12.26 -27.88
C ASN A 198 -3.74 -12.37 -27.78
N SER A 199 -3.08 -11.20 -27.70
CA SER A 199 -1.65 -11.02 -27.35
C SER A 199 -1.22 -11.58 -25.99
N ARG A 200 -2.09 -12.30 -25.27
CA ARG A 200 -1.89 -12.76 -23.89
C ARG A 200 -1.35 -14.19 -23.81
N GLN A 201 -1.57 -15.01 -24.84
CA GLN A 201 -1.12 -16.40 -24.94
C GLN A 201 -0.19 -16.58 -26.14
N LEU A 202 0.83 -15.72 -26.25
CA LEU A 202 1.85 -15.88 -27.28
C LEU A 202 2.63 -17.16 -27.00
N SER A 203 2.63 -18.07 -27.98
CA SER A 203 3.40 -19.30 -27.96
C SER A 203 4.90 -19.00 -28.09
N ARG A 204 5.72 -20.01 -27.81
CA ARG A 204 7.15 -19.95 -28.12
C ARG A 204 7.34 -19.69 -29.63
N PRO A 205 8.31 -18.84 -30.04
CA PRO A 205 8.64 -18.70 -31.46
C PRO A 205 9.08 -20.03 -32.07
N ASP A 206 8.74 -20.25 -33.34
CA ASP A 206 9.18 -21.43 -34.09
C ASP A 206 10.70 -21.41 -34.32
N GLU A 207 11.29 -22.59 -34.54
CA GLU A 207 12.74 -22.73 -34.74
C GLU A 207 13.26 -21.85 -35.88
N GLN A 208 12.48 -21.70 -36.96
CA GLN A 208 12.82 -20.81 -38.09
C GLN A 208 12.92 -19.34 -37.66
N ILE A 209 12.03 -18.88 -36.78
CA ILE A 209 12.03 -17.51 -36.25
C ILE A 209 13.24 -17.32 -35.33
N TRP A 210 13.57 -18.32 -34.50
CA TRP A 210 14.75 -18.28 -33.65
C TRP A 210 16.06 -18.21 -34.44
N GLN A 211 16.17 -18.94 -35.55
CA GLN A 211 17.33 -18.83 -36.43
C GLN A 211 17.43 -17.45 -37.09
N ALA A 212 16.29 -16.86 -37.48
CA ALA A 212 16.26 -15.49 -37.99
C ALA A 212 16.68 -14.46 -36.93
N ILE A 213 16.22 -14.62 -35.68
CA ILE A 213 16.62 -13.77 -34.54
C ILE A 213 18.13 -13.91 -34.27
N ALA A 214 18.66 -15.13 -34.27
CA ALA A 214 20.09 -15.36 -34.06
C ALA A 214 20.94 -14.74 -35.17
N THR A 215 20.49 -14.85 -36.42
CA THR A 215 21.16 -14.21 -37.55
C THR A 215 21.16 -12.69 -37.41
N ALA A 216 20.00 -12.09 -37.11
CA ALA A 216 19.87 -10.65 -36.91
C ALA A 216 20.74 -10.14 -35.74
N TYR A 217 20.76 -10.87 -34.62
CA TYR A 217 21.61 -10.55 -33.47
C TYR A 217 23.10 -10.56 -33.85
N ASN A 218 23.56 -11.64 -34.48
CA ASN A 218 24.96 -11.84 -34.85
C ASN A 218 25.44 -10.83 -35.93
N THR A 219 24.54 -10.27 -36.74
CA THR A 219 24.91 -9.19 -37.68
C THR A 219 25.12 -7.84 -37.01
N GLN A 220 24.53 -7.63 -35.83
CA GLN A 220 24.59 -6.37 -35.09
C GLN A 220 25.53 -6.44 -33.87
N SER A 221 26.06 -7.62 -33.58
CA SER A 221 26.94 -7.90 -32.44
C SER A 221 28.25 -8.51 -32.90
N SER A 222 29.33 -8.21 -32.21
CA SER A 222 30.63 -8.87 -32.37
C SER A 222 30.67 -10.27 -31.73
N GLN A 223 29.63 -10.67 -31.01
CA GLN A 223 29.51 -11.98 -30.38
C GLN A 223 28.66 -12.92 -31.26
N GLN A 224 29.20 -14.10 -31.58
CA GLN A 224 28.43 -15.16 -32.22
C GLN A 224 27.66 -15.96 -31.17
N VAL A 225 26.33 -15.84 -31.21
CA VAL A 225 25.41 -16.48 -30.28
C VAL A 225 24.43 -17.36 -31.05
N ASN A 226 24.11 -18.53 -30.50
CA ASN A 226 23.14 -19.45 -31.08
C ASN A 226 21.70 -19.16 -30.60
N ALA A 227 20.73 -19.65 -31.36
CA ALA A 227 19.30 -19.52 -31.06
C ALA A 227 18.92 -19.92 -29.62
N GLN A 228 19.47 -21.03 -29.12
CA GLN A 228 19.18 -21.55 -27.78
C GLN A 228 19.67 -20.62 -26.65
N THR A 229 20.80 -19.95 -26.85
CA THR A 229 21.35 -19.02 -25.86
C THR A 229 20.53 -17.73 -25.82
N LEU A 230 20.10 -17.22 -26.98
CA LEU A 230 19.19 -16.07 -27.06
C LEU A 230 17.84 -16.38 -26.41
N GLU A 231 17.31 -17.59 -26.59
CA GLU A 231 16.10 -18.05 -25.90
C GLU A 231 16.28 -18.01 -24.39
N LYS A 232 17.41 -18.52 -23.87
CA LYS A 232 17.72 -18.47 -22.43
C LYS A 232 17.83 -17.04 -21.91
N TRP A 233 18.45 -16.13 -22.65
CA TRP A 233 18.57 -14.73 -22.27
C TRP A 233 17.21 -14.03 -22.19
N LEU A 234 16.33 -14.30 -23.14
CA LEU A 234 14.99 -13.72 -23.16
C LEU A 234 14.10 -14.30 -22.05
N LEU A 235 14.18 -15.60 -21.77
CA LEU A 235 13.50 -16.19 -20.62
C LEU A 235 14.05 -15.65 -19.29
N SER A 236 15.36 -15.44 -19.18
CA SER A 236 15.99 -14.81 -18.02
C SER A 236 15.48 -13.37 -17.84
N SER A 237 15.39 -12.62 -18.95
CA SER A 237 14.84 -11.27 -18.98
C SER A 237 13.38 -11.23 -18.51
N ALA A 238 12.55 -12.18 -18.98
CA ALA A 238 11.17 -12.29 -18.53
C ALA A 238 11.09 -12.54 -17.02
N LYS A 239 11.92 -13.43 -16.47
CA LYS A 239 12.00 -13.70 -15.01
C LYS A 239 12.45 -12.47 -14.23
N ALA A 240 13.47 -11.74 -14.71
CA ALA A 240 13.96 -10.51 -14.08
C ALA A 240 12.87 -9.44 -14.05
N ILE A 241 12.14 -9.24 -15.16
CA ILE A 241 11.00 -8.32 -15.23
C ILE A 241 9.93 -8.71 -14.21
N ARG A 242 9.59 -10.00 -14.11
CA ARG A 242 8.59 -10.47 -13.12
C ARG A 242 9.02 -10.16 -11.69
N LYS A 243 10.26 -10.49 -11.33
CA LYS A 243 10.81 -10.25 -9.99
C LYS A 243 10.90 -8.75 -9.66
N TYR A 244 11.27 -7.91 -10.62
CA TYR A 244 11.37 -6.47 -10.45
C TYR A 244 10.00 -5.81 -10.24
N LEU A 245 9.02 -6.16 -11.08
CA LEU A 245 7.68 -5.57 -10.98
C LEU A 245 6.88 -6.14 -9.80
N TYR A 246 7.19 -7.36 -9.37
CA TYR A 246 6.50 -8.07 -8.30
C TYR A 246 7.52 -8.83 -7.46
N PRO A 247 8.23 -8.13 -6.57
CA PRO A 247 9.08 -8.81 -5.60
C PRO A 247 8.19 -9.74 -4.78
N SER A 248 8.54 -11.03 -4.69
CA SER A 248 7.93 -11.94 -3.73
C SER A 248 8.48 -11.56 -2.36
N PRO A 249 7.68 -10.92 -1.47
CA PRO A 249 8.16 -10.68 -0.12
C PRO A 249 8.39 -12.04 0.53
N ASP A 250 9.63 -12.27 0.97
CA ASP A 250 9.95 -13.44 1.77
C ASP A 250 9.37 -13.27 3.17
N SER A 251 8.97 -14.37 3.80
CA SER A 251 8.45 -14.32 5.16
C SER A 251 9.58 -13.95 6.13
N LEU A 252 9.29 -13.03 7.04
CA LEU A 252 10.21 -12.66 8.13
C LEU A 252 10.40 -13.81 9.14
N ASN A 253 9.54 -14.83 9.09
CA ASN A 253 9.58 -15.99 9.98
C ASN A 253 10.38 -17.16 9.38
N ILE A 254 11.13 -16.93 8.29
CA ILE A 254 11.99 -17.97 7.72
C ILE A 254 13.17 -18.19 8.67
N SER A 255 13.36 -19.45 9.07
CA SER A 255 14.50 -19.87 9.88
C SER A 255 15.81 -19.59 9.14
N LYS A 256 16.75 -18.91 9.80
CA LYS A 256 18.11 -18.76 9.29
C LYS A 256 18.82 -20.11 9.44
N GLY A 257 18.88 -20.91 8.38
CA GLY A 257 19.52 -22.23 8.41
C GLY A 257 20.91 -22.20 9.06
N GLY A 258 21.06 -22.96 10.14
CA GLY A 258 22.26 -23.06 11.00
C GLY A 258 21.88 -23.54 12.42
N ASP A 259 22.81 -24.19 13.13
CA ASP A 259 22.62 -24.87 14.43
C ASP A 259 22.35 -23.95 15.64
N GLY A 260 21.56 -22.90 15.44
CA GLY A 260 21.11 -21.94 16.46
C GLY A 260 20.09 -20.94 15.90
N SER A 261 19.19 -21.42 15.04
CA SER A 261 18.44 -20.62 14.07
C SER A 261 17.35 -19.73 14.67
N GLY A 262 17.70 -18.46 14.91
CA GLY A 262 16.72 -17.37 15.00
C GLY A 262 15.97 -17.15 13.68
N GLU A 263 14.86 -16.44 13.75
CA GLU A 263 14.06 -16.04 12.58
C GLU A 263 14.70 -14.81 11.91
N LEU A 264 14.37 -14.55 10.63
CA LEU A 264 14.84 -13.33 9.97
C LEU A 264 14.44 -12.06 10.74
N LEU A 265 13.27 -12.07 11.37
CA LEU A 265 12.74 -10.96 12.18
C LEU A 265 13.66 -10.58 13.35
N ASP A 266 14.48 -11.50 13.87
CA ASP A 266 15.38 -11.24 15.01
C ASP A 266 16.49 -10.23 14.66
N ASN A 267 16.65 -9.89 13.38
CA ASN A 267 17.68 -8.99 12.87
C ASN A 267 17.12 -7.64 12.45
N LEU A 268 15.81 -7.45 12.58
CA LEU A 268 15.21 -6.14 12.35
C LEU A 268 15.52 -5.25 13.55
N PRO A 269 16.14 -4.08 13.35
CA PRO A 269 16.35 -3.14 14.45
C PRO A 269 14.98 -2.71 14.99
N GLY A 270 14.79 -2.76 16.31
CA GLY A 270 13.58 -2.27 16.95
C GLY A 270 13.43 -0.77 16.69
N THR A 271 12.33 -0.36 16.06
CA THR A 271 12.10 1.01 15.61
C THR A 271 11.84 2.02 16.73
N ASP A 272 11.59 1.58 17.97
CA ASP A 272 10.93 2.43 18.97
C ASP A 272 11.70 2.64 20.28
N ARG A 273 13.00 2.33 20.32
CA ARG A 273 13.84 2.74 21.46
C ARG A 273 14.77 3.85 21.03
N GLU A 274 14.33 5.09 21.24
CA GLU A 274 15.26 6.21 21.41
C GLU A 274 16.35 5.77 22.39
N SER A 275 17.60 5.98 22.01
CA SER A 275 18.75 5.52 22.79
C SER A 275 18.63 6.04 24.23
N LEU A 276 18.97 5.22 25.24
CA LEU A 276 19.07 5.67 26.63
C LEU A 276 19.98 6.90 26.79
N ILE A 277 20.95 7.06 25.88
CA ILE A 277 21.81 8.24 25.82
C ILE A 277 21.00 9.49 25.45
N HIS A 278 20.03 9.37 24.54
CA HIS A 278 19.16 10.48 24.15
C HIS A 278 18.27 10.91 25.32
N GLU A 279 17.75 9.96 26.08
CA GLU A 279 16.93 10.24 27.27
C GLU A 279 17.76 10.94 28.38
N ILE A 280 18.98 10.47 28.63
CA ILE A 280 19.90 11.08 29.60
C ILE A 280 20.26 12.51 29.18
N VAL A 281 20.58 12.74 27.91
CA VAL A 281 20.88 14.08 27.37
C VAL A 281 19.68 15.02 27.50
N ALA A 282 18.47 14.54 27.18
CA ALA A 282 17.25 15.34 27.30
C ALA A 282 16.97 15.75 28.76
N GLN A 283 17.25 14.87 29.72
CA GLN A 283 17.10 15.14 31.15
C GLN A 283 18.13 16.18 31.65
N GLU A 284 19.39 16.06 31.23
CA GLU A 284 20.46 17.00 31.59
C GLU A 284 20.19 18.40 31.00
N GLU A 285 19.73 18.48 29.76
CA GLU A 285 19.33 19.73 29.12
C GLU A 285 18.11 20.37 29.81
N ALA A 286 17.15 19.58 30.30
CA ALA A 286 16.00 20.09 31.04
C ALA A 286 16.41 20.68 32.40
N GLN A 287 17.33 20.01 33.12
CA GLN A 287 17.87 20.52 34.38
C GLN A 287 18.64 21.83 34.16
N THR A 288 19.48 21.88 33.12
CA THR A 288 20.26 23.07 32.76
C THR A 288 19.35 24.24 32.37
N ARG A 289 18.27 24.00 31.62
CA ARG A 289 17.27 25.05 31.31
C ARG A 289 16.58 25.59 32.57
N THR A 290 16.28 24.70 33.51
CA THR A 290 15.61 25.09 34.77
C THR A 290 16.53 25.95 35.65
N SER A 291 17.80 25.57 35.79
CA SER A 291 18.77 26.38 36.55
C SER A 291 18.99 27.75 35.92
N GLN A 292 19.16 27.79 34.59
CA GLN A 292 19.31 29.05 33.84
C GLN A 292 18.09 29.96 34.01
N GLN A 293 16.87 29.41 34.00
CA GLN A 293 15.66 30.20 34.21
C GLN A 293 15.59 30.82 35.62
N ILE A 294 16.02 30.07 36.64
CA ILE A 294 16.08 30.57 38.03
C ILE A 294 17.09 31.73 38.14
N GLU A 295 18.28 31.57 37.56
CA GLU A 295 19.32 32.61 37.58
C GLU A 295 18.86 33.88 36.86
N ILE A 296 18.25 33.76 35.67
CA ILE A 296 17.69 34.88 34.92
C ILE A 296 16.64 35.64 35.75
N ASN A 297 15.73 34.90 36.39
CA ASN A 297 14.70 35.50 37.24
C ASN A 297 15.33 36.30 38.39
N GLN A 298 16.36 35.74 39.04
CA GLN A 298 17.03 36.39 40.16
C GLN A 298 17.75 37.67 39.74
N ILE A 299 18.46 37.64 38.62
CA ILE A 299 19.20 38.82 38.11
C ILE A 299 18.26 39.95 37.74
N LEU A 300 17.14 39.63 37.09
CA LEU A 300 16.14 40.64 36.73
C LEU A 300 15.45 41.21 37.97
N ALA A 301 15.14 40.38 38.98
CA ALA A 301 14.58 40.84 40.24
C ALA A 301 15.56 41.74 41.03
N ASP A 302 16.83 41.35 41.11
CA ASP A 302 17.88 42.15 41.75
C ASP A 302 18.09 43.48 41.03
N ALA A 303 18.08 43.48 39.69
CA ALA A 303 18.18 44.68 38.89
C ALA A 303 16.97 45.62 39.07
N ILE A 304 15.76 45.09 39.29
CA ILE A 304 14.58 45.88 39.68
C ILE A 304 14.77 46.47 41.08
N ALA A 305 15.24 45.69 42.05
CA ALA A 305 15.44 46.13 43.43
C ALA A 305 16.45 47.28 43.56
N GLN A 306 17.41 47.36 42.63
CA GLN A 306 18.41 48.44 42.53
C GLN A 306 17.89 49.73 41.87
N LEU A 307 16.69 49.71 41.25
CA LEU A 307 16.09 50.91 40.67
C LEU A 307 15.64 51.90 41.75
N GLU A 308 15.61 53.19 41.41
CA GLU A 308 15.09 54.22 42.31
C GLU A 308 13.63 53.90 42.72
N PRO A 309 13.22 54.15 43.98
CA PRO A 309 11.88 53.80 44.47
C PRO A 309 10.74 54.38 43.61
N GLN A 310 10.93 55.59 43.07
CA GLN A 310 9.96 56.24 42.19
C GLN A 310 9.84 55.54 40.82
N VAL A 311 10.89 54.85 40.35
CA VAL A 311 10.88 54.07 39.11
C VAL A 311 10.24 52.70 39.33
N GLN A 312 10.50 52.06 40.47
CA GLN A 312 9.82 50.83 40.89
C GLN A 312 8.30 51.04 40.99
N GLN A 313 7.88 52.16 41.58
CA GLN A 313 6.47 52.53 41.66
C GLN A 313 5.84 52.74 40.27
N ILE A 314 6.58 53.33 39.32
CA ILE A 314 6.14 53.46 37.92
C ILE A 314 5.99 52.08 37.26
N PHE A 315 6.89 51.13 37.51
CA PHE A 315 6.81 49.76 36.99
C PHE A 315 5.61 49.01 37.54
N GLN A 316 5.34 49.12 38.84
CA GLN A 316 4.18 48.52 39.48
C GLN A 316 2.88 49.08 38.86
N LEU A 317 2.72 50.40 38.80
CA LEU A 317 1.53 51.02 38.20
C LEU A 317 1.35 50.67 36.71
N TYR A 318 2.44 50.50 35.97
CA TYR A 318 2.41 50.19 34.54
C TYR A 318 2.15 48.71 34.26
N TYR A 319 2.81 47.79 34.95
CA TYR A 319 2.74 46.35 34.67
C TYR A 319 1.70 45.61 35.53
N SER A 320 1.51 45.93 36.81
CA SER A 320 0.52 45.25 37.65
C SER A 320 -0.88 45.86 37.51
N GLN A 321 -0.99 47.19 37.49
CA GLN A 321 -2.28 47.89 37.39
C GLN A 321 -2.67 48.24 35.94
N GLN A 322 -1.80 47.95 34.97
CA GLN A 322 -2.00 48.20 33.54
C GLN A 322 -2.42 49.65 33.21
N LEU A 323 -1.94 50.62 34.00
CA LEU A 323 -2.29 52.02 33.84
C LEU A 323 -1.53 52.65 32.67
N ASN A 324 -2.23 53.47 31.91
CA ASN A 324 -1.62 54.24 30.82
C ASN A 324 -0.64 55.29 31.37
N GLN A 325 0.39 55.63 30.60
CA GLN A 325 1.41 56.60 31.04
C GLN A 325 0.82 57.98 31.42
N ASN A 326 -0.32 58.35 30.82
CA ASN A 326 -1.06 59.58 31.15
C ASN A 326 -1.73 59.53 32.53
N THR A 327 -2.24 58.37 32.96
CA THR A 327 -2.87 58.21 34.28
C THR A 327 -1.79 58.11 35.37
N ILE A 328 -0.69 57.41 35.10
CA ILE A 328 0.49 57.36 35.98
C ILE A 328 1.07 58.77 36.21
N ALA A 329 1.21 59.55 35.14
CA ALA A 329 1.67 60.94 35.20
C ALA A 329 0.79 61.83 36.11
N LYS A 330 -0.53 61.67 36.03
CA LYS A 330 -1.48 62.39 36.90
C LYS A 330 -1.38 61.94 38.36
N GLN A 331 -1.25 60.64 38.61
CA GLN A 331 -1.19 60.07 39.96
C GLN A 331 0.11 60.41 40.69
N LEU A 332 1.22 60.49 39.97
CA LEU A 332 2.54 60.83 40.51
C LEU A 332 2.90 62.31 40.37
N GLU A 333 1.98 63.14 39.89
CA GLU A 333 2.19 64.59 39.63
C GLU A 333 3.43 64.92 38.79
N ILE A 334 3.75 64.06 37.82
CA ILE A 334 4.89 64.22 36.89
C ILE A 334 4.40 64.32 35.45
N LYS A 335 5.25 64.85 34.55
CA LYS A 335 4.90 64.96 33.13
C LYS A 335 4.99 63.58 32.45
N GLN A 336 4.06 63.25 31.56
CA GLN A 336 3.99 61.94 30.89
C GLN A 336 5.27 61.55 30.14
N TYR A 337 5.95 62.49 29.46
CA TYR A 337 7.25 62.19 28.84
C TYR A 337 8.33 61.74 29.84
N THR A 338 8.19 62.13 31.12
CA THR A 338 9.11 61.71 32.20
C THR A 338 8.84 60.26 32.60
N VAL A 339 7.56 59.84 32.61
CA VAL A 339 7.16 58.43 32.81
C VAL A 339 7.74 57.55 31.70
N SER A 340 7.52 57.94 30.44
CA SER A 340 8.07 57.22 29.27
C SER A 340 9.59 57.10 29.34
N ARG A 341 10.31 58.19 29.61
CA ARG A 341 11.78 58.19 29.66
C ARG A 341 12.30 57.30 30.79
N ARG A 342 11.63 57.26 31.94
CA ARG A 342 12.01 56.41 33.08
C ARG A 342 11.76 54.93 32.81
N LEU A 343 10.64 54.59 32.16
CA LEU A 343 10.36 53.22 31.70
C LEU A 343 11.45 52.75 30.72
N THR A 344 11.77 53.54 29.70
CA THR A 344 12.81 53.19 28.73
C THR A 344 14.18 53.01 29.39
N LYS A 345 14.59 53.96 30.25
CA LYS A 345 15.88 53.90 30.93
C LYS A 345 15.99 52.69 31.87
N ALA A 346 14.92 52.33 32.56
CA ALA A 346 14.90 51.14 33.42
C ALA A 346 14.95 49.84 32.61
N LYS A 347 14.26 49.76 31.46
CA LYS A 347 14.38 48.62 30.54
C LYS A 347 15.80 48.45 30.00
N GLU A 348 16.48 49.56 29.67
CA GLU A 348 17.89 49.53 29.28
C GLU A 348 18.81 49.00 30.39
N ILE A 349 18.51 49.31 31.66
CA ILE A 349 19.25 48.80 32.81
C ILE A 349 19.05 47.28 32.95
N LEU A 350 17.81 46.80 32.85
CA LEU A 350 17.50 45.37 32.89
C LEU A 350 18.16 44.61 31.74
N LEU A 351 18.09 45.16 30.52
CA LEU A 351 18.72 44.58 29.34
C LEU A 351 20.25 44.53 29.48
N ARG A 352 20.87 45.58 30.01
CA ARG A 352 22.32 45.58 30.31
C ARG A 352 22.69 44.53 31.36
N SER A 353 21.91 44.40 32.43
CA SER A 353 22.17 43.41 33.48
C SER A 353 22.11 41.99 32.93
N LEU A 354 21.09 41.69 32.11
CA LEU A 354 20.93 40.38 31.51
C LEU A 354 22.00 40.10 30.44
N ALA A 355 22.36 41.11 29.63
CA ALA A 355 23.42 41.00 28.64
C ALA A 355 24.79 40.72 29.29
N ASN A 356 25.13 41.45 30.36
CA ASN A 356 26.37 41.23 31.10
C ASN A 356 26.43 39.81 31.69
N TRP A 357 25.35 39.34 32.34
CA TRP A 357 25.31 37.96 32.82
C TRP A 357 25.44 36.92 31.71
N SER A 358 24.77 37.13 30.57
CA SER A 358 24.87 36.21 29.43
C SER A 358 26.29 36.14 28.85
N GLN A 359 27.04 37.24 28.93
CA GLN A 359 28.41 37.31 28.47
C GLN A 359 29.39 36.69 29.48
N ASP A 360 29.17 36.92 30.77
CA ASP A 360 30.06 36.49 31.85
C ASP A 360 29.90 35.00 32.22
N ILE A 361 28.66 34.49 32.23
CA ILE A 361 28.34 33.12 32.67
C ILE A 361 28.13 32.16 31.51
N LEU A 362 27.41 32.58 30.46
CA LEU A 362 27.12 31.72 29.31
C LEU A 362 28.14 31.88 28.17
N HIS A 363 29.09 32.82 28.29
CA HIS A 363 30.09 33.16 27.27
C HIS A 363 29.49 33.43 25.89
N ILE A 364 28.25 33.96 25.85
CA ILE A 364 27.55 34.29 24.62
C ILE A 364 28.03 35.64 24.11
N SER A 365 28.36 35.73 22.82
CA SER A 365 28.67 37.00 22.18
C SER A 365 27.39 37.80 21.94
N VAL A 366 27.29 38.97 22.58
CA VAL A 366 26.11 39.84 22.47
C VAL A 366 26.08 40.49 21.08
N ASN A 367 25.06 40.18 20.29
CA ASN A 367 24.82 40.79 18.98
C ASN A 367 23.47 41.55 18.97
N THR A 368 23.25 42.38 17.94
CA THR A 368 22.06 43.25 17.85
C THR A 368 20.74 42.47 17.82
N ASP A 369 20.72 41.30 17.18
CA ASP A 369 19.53 40.45 17.08
C ASP A 369 19.18 39.81 18.42
N LEU A 370 20.18 39.38 19.17
CA LEU A 370 20.07 38.81 20.52
C LEU A 370 19.62 39.87 21.54
N LEU A 371 20.11 41.10 21.44
CA LEU A 371 19.62 42.20 22.28
C LEU A 371 18.14 42.52 22.01
N THR A 372 17.73 42.45 20.74
CA THR A 372 16.34 42.69 20.36
C THR A 372 15.42 41.58 20.88
N SER A 373 15.84 40.31 20.79
CA SER A 373 15.09 39.18 21.34
C SER A 373 15.04 39.21 22.87
N MET A 374 16.15 39.49 23.55
CA MET A 374 16.21 39.66 25.00
C MET A 374 15.29 40.77 25.47
N SER A 375 15.24 41.91 24.75
CA SER A 375 14.32 43.00 25.09
C SER A 375 12.85 42.59 24.99
N ALA A 376 12.48 41.75 24.02
CA ALA A 376 11.12 41.24 23.90
C ALA A 376 10.77 40.26 25.04
N VAL A 377 11.70 39.36 25.38
CA VAL A 377 11.52 38.39 26.47
C VAL A 377 11.48 39.07 27.84
N ILE A 378 12.28 40.11 28.08
CA ILE A 378 12.21 40.92 29.31
C ILE A 378 10.84 41.59 29.42
N GLU A 379 10.25 42.07 28.32
CA GLU A 379 8.93 42.69 28.35
C GLU A 379 7.85 41.69 28.77
N GLU A 380 7.87 40.49 28.21
CA GLU A 380 6.94 39.41 28.58
C GLU A 380 7.16 38.95 30.03
N TRP A 381 8.42 38.82 30.45
CA TRP A 381 8.78 38.49 31.82
C TRP A 381 8.29 39.53 32.82
N LEU A 382 8.42 40.83 32.53
CA LEU A 382 7.94 41.92 33.40
C LEU A 382 6.42 41.85 33.62
N HIS A 383 5.65 41.54 32.57
CA HIS A 383 4.21 41.33 32.72
C HIS A 383 3.91 40.16 33.65
N ASN A 384 4.60 39.02 33.48
CA ASN A 384 4.39 37.84 34.33
C ASN A 384 4.84 38.06 35.78
N TYR A 385 5.99 38.71 35.99
CA TYR A 385 6.53 39.01 37.32
C TYR A 385 5.58 39.86 38.15
N TYR A 386 5.02 40.93 37.56
CA TYR A 386 4.10 41.83 38.26
C TYR A 386 2.62 41.37 38.27
N ASN A 387 2.26 40.36 37.48
CA ASN A 387 0.94 39.71 37.55
C ASN A 387 0.87 38.60 38.62
N VAL A 388 2.02 38.00 38.99
CA VAL A 388 2.11 36.88 39.97
C VAL A 388 2.37 37.37 41.40
N LEU A 389 2.60 38.67 41.61
CA LEU A 389 2.63 39.31 42.93
C LEU A 389 1.23 39.82 43.31
N PRO A 390 0.38 39.03 44.01
CA PRO A 390 -0.69 39.61 44.80
C PRO A 390 -0.08 40.32 46.01
N ASP A 391 -0.70 41.43 46.41
CA ASP A 391 -0.34 42.24 47.59
C ASP A 391 0.00 41.42 48.85
#